data_AF-A0A924KBT7-F1
#
_entry.id   AF-A0A924KBT7-F1
#
_cell.length_a   1.000
_cell.length_b   1.000
_cell.length_c   1.000
_cell.angle_alpha   90.00
_cell.angle_beta   90.00
_cell.angle_gamma   90.00
#
_symmetry.space_group_name_H-M   'P 1'
#
loop_
_entity.id
_entity.type
_entity.pdbx_description
1 polymer ?
#
loop_
_entity_poly.entity_id
_entity_poly.type
_entity_poly.pdbx_seq_one_letter_code
_entity_poly.pdbx_strand_id
1 'polypeptide(L)' 'KSENLPSELLITAEDEHGVMMALRHTSLDVRGVQFHPESILTEFGKEMIKNWLLA' A
#
# COMPACT_ATOMS: atom_id res chain seq x y z
N LYS A 1 -12.62 0.94 -9.12
CA LYS A 1 -12.00 0.20 -10.25
C LYS A 1 -10.79 0.97 -10.73
N SER A 2 -9.74 0.28 -11.14
CA SER A 2 -8.46 0.86 -11.62
C SER A 2 -8.61 1.88 -12.76
N GLU A 3 -9.72 1.81 -13.49
CA GLU A 3 -10.09 2.68 -14.62
C GLU A 3 -10.08 4.19 -14.30
N ASN A 4 -10.20 4.57 -13.01
CA ASN A 4 -10.17 5.98 -12.57
C ASN A 4 -8.90 6.35 -11.77
N LEU A 5 -7.88 5.48 -11.76
CA LEU A 5 -6.64 5.74 -11.03
C LEU A 5 -5.70 6.60 -11.89
N PRO A 6 -5.13 7.69 -11.36
CA PRO A 6 -4.09 8.45 -12.05
C PRO A 6 -2.93 7.54 -12.49
N SER A 7 -2.35 7.82 -13.66
CA SER A 7 -1.24 7.04 -14.23
C SER A 7 0.01 7.02 -13.35
N GLU A 8 0.11 8.00 -12.46
CA GLU A 8 1.18 8.20 -11.51
C GLU A 8 1.11 7.24 -10.31
N LEU A 9 -0.02 6.54 -10.13
CA LEU A 9 -0.24 5.59 -9.04
C LEU A 9 -0.34 4.16 -9.57
N LEU A 10 0.38 3.25 -8.92
CA LEU A 10 0.37 1.81 -9.20
C LEU A 10 -0.23 1.05 -8.02
N ILE A 11 -1.12 0.12 -8.32
CA ILE A 11 -1.67 -0.83 -7.34
C ILE A 11 -0.58 -1.83 -6.96
N THR A 12 -0.42 -2.06 -5.67
CA THR A 12 0.61 -2.97 -5.11
C THR A 12 0.01 -4.07 -4.24
N ALA A 13 -1.24 -3.93 -3.80
CA ALA A 13 -1.99 -4.98 -3.15
C ALA A 13 -3.50 -4.82 -3.41
N GLU A 14 -4.18 -5.94 -3.54
CA GLU A 14 -5.64 -6.04 -3.67
C GLU A 14 -6.15 -7.13 -2.71
N ASP A 15 -7.41 -7.01 -2.27
CA ASP A 15 -8.07 -8.08 -1.52
C ASP A 15 -8.69 -9.14 -2.45
N GLU A 16 -9.32 -10.16 -1.85
CA GLU A 16 -9.97 -11.27 -2.56
C GLU A 16 -11.16 -10.83 -3.45
N HIS A 17 -11.65 -9.61 -3.27
CA HIS A 17 -12.73 -9.01 -4.05
C HIS A 17 -12.22 -7.99 -5.08
N GLY A 18 -10.90 -7.82 -5.20
CA GLY A 18 -10.28 -6.85 -6.11
C GLY A 18 -10.40 -5.40 -5.63
N VAL A 19 -10.58 -5.19 -4.31
CA VAL A 19 -10.49 -3.86 -3.72
C VAL A 19 -9.02 -3.49 -3.58
N MET A 20 -8.66 -2.29 -4.05
CA MET A 20 -7.30 -1.77 -3.93
C MET A 20 -6.95 -1.52 -2.47
N MET A 21 -5.97 -2.25 -1.94
CA MET A 21 -5.57 -2.16 -0.53
C MET A 21 -4.27 -1.37 -0.34
N ALA A 22 -3.41 -1.30 -1.35
CA ALA A 22 -2.18 -0.53 -1.30
C ALA A 22 -1.77 0.03 -2.67
N LEU A 23 -1.14 1.21 -2.64
CA LEU A 23 -0.71 1.97 -3.80
C LEU A 23 0.71 2.49 -3.61
N ARG A 24 1.43 2.69 -4.71
CA ARG A 24 2.68 3.47 -4.72
C ARG A 24 2.66 4.51 -5.84
N HIS A 25 3.32 5.64 -5.60
CA HIS A 25 3.62 6.56 -6.68
C HIS A 25 4.72 5.99 -7.58
N THR A 26 4.68 6.31 -8.87
CA THR A 26 5.62 5.82 -9.89
C THR A 26 7.01 6.43 -9.75
N SER A 27 7.09 7.75 -9.51
CA SER A 27 8.34 8.50 -9.37
C SER A 27 8.71 8.98 -7.95
N LEU A 28 7.72 9.27 -7.11
CA LEU A 28 7.93 9.73 -5.74
C LEU A 28 8.03 8.54 -4.77
N ASP A 29 8.81 8.67 -3.70
CA ASP A 29 8.86 7.69 -2.62
C ASP A 29 7.66 7.83 -1.68
N VAL A 30 6.46 7.66 -2.26
CA VAL A 30 5.18 7.78 -1.58
C VAL A 30 4.41 6.48 -1.75
N ARG A 31 3.99 5.90 -0.63
CA ARG A 31 3.22 4.66 -0.56
C ARG A 31 1.99 4.90 0.33
N GLY A 32 0.87 4.28 -0.01
CA GLY A 32 -0.36 4.33 0.75
C GLY A 32 -0.91 2.92 0.99
N VAL A 33 -1.43 2.68 2.19
CA VAL A 33 -2.11 1.44 2.57
C VAL A 33 -3.46 1.80 3.18
N GLN A 34 -4.49 0.99 2.90
CA GLN A 34 -5.86 1.22 3.40
C GLN A 34 -6.06 0.70 4.83
N PHE A 35 -5.23 -0.25 5.24
CA PHE A 35 -5.22 -0.85 6.57
C PHE A 35 -4.20 -0.18 7.50
N HIS A 36 -4.20 -0.60 8.76
CA HIS A 36 -3.36 -0.04 9.81
C HIS A 36 -2.13 -0.93 10.08
N PRO A 37 -0.97 -0.73 9.41
CA PRO A 37 0.24 -1.52 9.67
C PRO A 37 0.78 -1.37 11.09
N GLU A 38 0.37 -0.33 11.82
CA GLU A 38 0.69 -0.10 13.21
C GLU A 38 -0.10 -0.98 14.19
N SER A 39 -1.21 -1.58 13.74
CA SER A 39 -2.04 -2.43 14.58
C SER A 39 -1.34 -3.75 14.91
N ILE A 40 -1.45 -4.18 16.17
CA ILE A 40 -0.81 -5.43 16.67
C ILE A 40 -1.27 -6.69 15.92
N LEU A 41 -2.49 -6.66 15.35
CA LEU A 41 -3.10 -7.76 14.62
C LEU A 41 -2.75 -7.77 13.14
N THR A 42 -2.13 -6.71 12.61
CA THR A 42 -1.75 -6.67 11.20
C THR A 42 -0.52 -7.54 11.00
N GLU A 43 -0.70 -8.63 10.28
CA GLU A 43 0.38 -9.53 9.92
C GLU A 43 1.46 -8.75 9.15
N PHE A 44 2.71 -8.93 9.55
CA PHE A 44 3.88 -8.21 9.01
C PHE A 44 3.84 -6.68 9.17
N GLY A 45 2.95 -6.11 9.98
CA GLY A 45 2.81 -4.66 10.12
C GLY A 45 4.10 -3.97 10.59
N LYS A 46 4.83 -4.60 11.53
CA LYS A 46 6.13 -4.11 12.01
C LYS A 46 7.19 -4.11 10.91
N GLU A 47 7.23 -5.17 10.11
CA GLU A 47 8.12 -5.32 8.97
C GLU A 47 7.83 -4.27 7.90
N MET A 48 6.55 -3.99 7.62
CA MET A 48 6.15 -2.93 6.69
C MET A 48 6.66 -1.55 7.15
N ILE A 49 6.46 -1.22 8.43
CA ILE A 49 6.95 0.05 9.00
C ILE A 49 8.48 0.12 8.95
N LYS A 50 9.17 -0.98 9.30
CA LYS A 50 10.63 -1.06 9.22
C LYS A 50 11.12 -0.82 7.80
N ASN A 51 10.49 -1.46 6.80
CA ASN A 51 10.84 -1.28 5.41
C ASN A 51 10.61 0.17 4.96
N TRP A 52 9.53 0.82 5.39
CA TRP A 52 9.28 2.23 5.09
C TRP A 52 10.35 3.17 5.68
N LEU A 53 10.82 2.90 6.91
CA LEU A 53 11.84 3.74 7.56
C LEU A 53 13.26 3.54 7.00
N LEU A 54 13.52 2.39 6.36
CA LEU A 54 14.84 2.02 5.84
C LEU A 54 14.94 2.05 4.31
N ALA A 55 13.84 2.38 3.63
CA ALA A 55 13.76 2.50 2.18
C ALA A 55 14.53 3.71 1.64
#